data_AF-A0AAW5FT53-F1
#
_entry.id   AF-A0AAW5FT53-F1
#
_cell.length_a   1.000
_cell.length_b   1.000
_cell.length_c   1.000
_cell.angle_alpha   90.00
_cell.angle_beta   90.00
_cell.angle_gamma   90.00
#
_symmetry.space_group_name_H-M   'P 1'
#
loop_
_entity.id
_entity.type
_entity.pdbx_description
1 polymer ?
#
loop_
_entity_poly.entity_id
_entity_poly.type
_entity_poly.pdbx_seq_one_letter_code
_entity_poly.pdbx_strand_id
1 'polypeptide(L)'
;MPLTPFLVARSQLLTAIDLFFEDRDPVSIQALAGNARELLESLCRLRGIEPMTELLLRDHPGRPKRDIYAALNLYRNCFKHVGDTEAARKDDQLTLDQFDDTKNEYLLYVCVEDYLRLREKSPVAMQILQAWFCALHVELLSQQELGEIFLKAFPGIGEMSRSQQKRGGLGVLRKFENDTTLLSHPDTEPAILPDDDCG
;
A
#
# COMPACT_ATOMS: atom_id res chain seq x y z
N MET A 1 -13.66 12.80 18.37
CA MET A 1 -12.27 12.64 17.90
C MET A 1 -12.01 13.62 16.76
N PRO A 2 -11.04 14.55 16.88
CA PRO A 2 -10.70 15.46 15.79
C PRO A 2 -9.97 14.68 14.67
N LEU A 3 -10.27 15.02 13.42
CA LEU A 3 -9.63 14.40 12.27
C LEU A 3 -8.18 14.91 12.15
N THR A 4 -7.20 14.01 12.18
CA THR A 4 -5.77 14.33 11.99
C THR A 4 -5.27 13.81 10.64
N PRO A 5 -4.15 14.34 10.09
CA PRO A 5 -3.56 13.81 8.87
C PRO A 5 -3.27 12.31 8.93
N PHE A 6 -2.82 11.83 10.09
CA PHE A 6 -2.57 10.41 10.33
C PHE A 6 -3.87 9.59 10.26
N LEU A 7 -4.94 10.02 10.94
CA LEU A 7 -6.23 9.32 10.90
C LEU A 7 -6.83 9.28 9.48
N VAL A 8 -6.66 10.35 8.70
CA VAL A 8 -7.07 10.38 7.28
C VAL A 8 -6.29 9.35 6.48
N ALA A 9 -4.95 9.35 6.59
CA ALA A 9 -4.10 8.41 5.87
C ALA A 9 -4.42 6.96 6.23
N ARG A 10 -4.57 6.68 7.53
CA ARG A 10 -4.97 5.37 8.05
C ARG A 10 -6.30 4.91 7.48
N SER A 11 -7.33 5.77 7.53
CA SER A 11 -8.65 5.45 7.00
C SER A 11 -8.60 5.17 5.50
N GLN A 12 -7.93 6.01 4.71
CA GLN A 12 -7.83 5.84 3.27
C GLN A 12 -7.07 4.56 2.90
N LEU A 13 -5.96 4.27 3.59
CA LEU A 13 -5.17 3.07 3.34
C LEU A 13 -5.97 1.79 3.68
N LEU A 14 -6.65 1.76 4.84
CA LEU A 14 -7.48 0.60 5.21
C LEU A 14 -8.62 0.39 4.21
N THR A 15 -9.30 1.45 3.77
CA THR A 15 -10.34 1.33 2.73
C THR A 15 -9.76 0.85 1.40
N ALA A 16 -8.59 1.33 0.99
CA ALA A 16 -7.95 0.87 -0.24
C ALA A 16 -7.58 -0.62 -0.18
N ILE A 17 -7.10 -1.10 0.97
CA ILE A 17 -6.78 -2.52 1.21
C ILE A 17 -8.05 -3.39 1.16
N ASP A 18 -9.13 -2.94 1.79
CA ASP A 18 -10.42 -3.63 1.75
C ASP A 18 -10.93 -3.80 0.32
N LEU A 19 -11.00 -2.69 -0.43
CA LEU A 19 -11.39 -2.72 -1.85
C LEU A 19 -10.46 -3.62 -2.68
N PHE A 20 -9.15 -3.61 -2.40
CA PHE A 20 -8.16 -4.40 -3.12
C PHE A 20 -8.37 -5.90 -2.94
N PHE A 21 -8.48 -6.37 -1.69
CA PHE A 21 -8.67 -7.79 -1.41
C PHE A 21 -10.05 -8.29 -1.82
N GLU A 22 -11.07 -7.43 -1.79
CA GLU A 22 -12.40 -7.74 -2.29
C GLU A 22 -12.53 -7.67 -3.82
N ASP A 23 -11.44 -7.39 -4.54
CA ASP A 23 -11.39 -7.30 -6.01
C ASP A 23 -12.43 -6.29 -6.56
N ARG A 24 -12.57 -5.16 -5.86
CA ARG A 24 -13.46 -4.05 -6.21
C ARG A 24 -12.71 -3.00 -7.05
N ASP A 25 -13.24 -1.77 -7.12
CA ASP A 25 -12.82 -0.73 -8.04
C ASP A 25 -11.31 -0.34 -7.94
N PRO A 26 -10.49 -0.67 -8.96
CA PRO A 26 -9.06 -0.36 -8.97
C PRO A 26 -8.75 1.13 -9.04
N VAL A 27 -9.64 1.96 -9.60
CA VAL A 27 -9.43 3.42 -9.67
C VAL A 27 -9.53 4.04 -8.28
N SER A 28 -10.57 3.67 -7.52
CA SER A 28 -10.74 4.09 -6.13
C SER A 28 -9.56 3.66 -5.26
N ILE A 29 -9.05 2.44 -5.44
CA ILE A 29 -7.88 1.93 -4.70
C ILE A 29 -6.67 2.84 -4.93
N GLN A 30 -6.32 3.10 -6.19
CA GLN A 30 -5.16 3.94 -6.54
C GLN A 30 -5.30 5.36 -5.99
N ALA A 31 -6.50 5.95 -6.05
CA ALA A 31 -6.75 7.31 -5.57
C ALA A 31 -6.60 7.40 -4.04
N LEU A 32 -7.18 6.46 -3.30
CA LEU A 32 -7.10 6.39 -1.84
C LEU A 32 -5.67 6.12 -1.38
N ALA A 33 -4.99 5.13 -1.97
CA ALA A 33 -3.60 4.80 -1.65
C ALA A 33 -2.66 5.98 -1.98
N GLY A 34 -2.87 6.66 -3.12
CA GLY A 34 -2.07 7.81 -3.50
C GLY A 34 -2.19 8.99 -2.53
N ASN A 35 -3.39 9.23 -2.00
CA ASN A 35 -3.59 10.25 -0.97
C ASN A 35 -2.98 9.84 0.37
N ALA A 36 -3.15 8.57 0.78
CA ALA A 36 -2.53 8.04 1.99
C ALA A 36 -1.00 8.13 1.94
N ARG A 37 -0.38 7.81 0.80
CA ARG A 37 1.07 7.91 0.58
C ARG A 37 1.60 9.31 0.81
N GLU A 38 0.96 10.33 0.24
CA GLU A 38 1.40 11.73 0.42
C GLU A 38 1.36 12.17 1.90
N LEU A 39 0.33 11.76 2.62
CA LEU A 39 0.19 12.06 4.04
C LEU A 39 1.23 11.31 4.89
N LEU A 40 1.38 10.00 4.68
CA LEU A 40 2.35 9.17 5.42
C LEU A 40 3.78 9.62 5.17
N GLU A 41 4.14 9.87 3.90
CA GLU A 41 5.47 10.37 3.55
C GLU A 41 5.77 11.71 4.24
N SER A 42 4.80 12.63 4.25
CA SER A 42 4.93 13.91 4.93
C SER A 42 5.10 13.74 6.44
N LEU A 43 4.33 12.84 7.05
CA LEU A 43 4.42 12.54 8.49
C LEU A 43 5.76 11.91 8.86
N CYS A 44 6.27 10.95 8.07
CA CYS A 44 7.61 10.39 8.24
C CYS A 44 8.67 11.49 8.24
N ARG A 45 8.66 12.36 7.22
CA ARG A 45 9.61 13.48 7.11
C ARG A 45 9.54 14.44 8.30
N LEU A 46 8.34 14.78 8.76
CA LEU A 46 8.15 15.65 9.93
C LEU A 46 8.72 15.03 11.21
N ARG A 47 8.78 13.70 11.31
CA ARG A 47 9.40 12.99 12.43
C ARG A 47 10.88 12.64 12.21
N GLY A 48 11.48 13.09 11.12
CA GLY A 48 12.87 12.75 10.77
C GLY A 48 13.05 11.28 10.37
N ILE A 49 11.97 10.59 10.04
CA ILE A 49 11.96 9.20 9.58
C ILE A 49 12.07 9.22 8.05
N GLU A 50 12.98 8.42 7.51
CA GLU A 50 13.16 8.29 6.07
C GLU A 50 12.02 7.44 5.46
N PRO A 51 11.21 8.00 4.53
CA PRO A 51 10.13 7.24 3.92
C PRO A 51 10.65 6.25 2.86
N MET A 52 9.84 5.23 2.57
CA MET A 52 10.12 4.16 1.61
C MET A 52 10.48 4.70 0.22
N THR A 53 9.89 5.82 -0.19
CA THR A 53 10.23 6.47 -1.44
C THR A 53 11.71 6.88 -1.51
N GLU A 54 12.33 7.33 -0.41
CA GLU A 54 13.78 7.66 -0.40
C GLU A 54 14.65 6.41 -0.50
N LEU A 55 14.21 5.27 0.03
CA LEU A 55 14.91 3.99 -0.15
C LEU A 55 14.87 3.57 -1.63
N LEU A 56 13.71 3.67 -2.29
CA LEU A 56 13.57 3.42 -3.72
C LEU A 56 14.46 4.33 -4.58
N LEU A 57 14.68 5.59 -4.15
CA LEU A 57 15.61 6.49 -4.84
C LEU A 57 17.07 6.01 -4.74
N ARG A 58 17.48 5.47 -3.59
CA ARG A 58 18.85 4.96 -3.37
C ARG A 58 19.17 3.76 -4.24
N ASP A 59 18.19 2.90 -4.49
CA ASP A 59 18.33 1.72 -5.36
C ASP A 59 18.36 2.07 -6.85
N HIS A 60 18.11 3.34 -7.20
CA HIS A 60 18.16 3.85 -8.57
C HIS A 60 19.09 5.07 -8.71
N PRO A 61 20.40 4.93 -8.39
CA PRO A 61 21.37 6.02 -8.40
C PRO A 61 21.65 6.46 -9.85
N GLY A 62 20.86 7.41 -10.34
CA GLY A 62 20.92 7.87 -11.74
C GLY A 62 19.57 8.31 -12.28
N ARG A 63 18.46 7.92 -11.62
CA ARG A 63 17.14 8.48 -11.92
C ARG A 63 16.94 9.77 -11.13
N PRO A 64 16.57 10.90 -11.77
CA PRO A 64 16.19 12.09 -11.05
C PRO A 64 15.03 11.80 -10.10
N LYS A 65 15.12 12.32 -8.86
CA LYS A 65 14.04 12.21 -7.87
C LYS A 65 12.68 12.56 -8.46
N ARG A 66 12.62 13.63 -9.24
CA ARG A 66 11.41 14.07 -9.96
C ARG A 66 10.74 12.96 -10.77
N ASP A 67 11.51 12.12 -11.44
CA ASP A 67 10.98 11.12 -12.36
C ASP A 67 10.38 9.92 -11.60
N ILE A 68 10.94 9.59 -10.44
CA ILE A 68 10.36 8.57 -9.54
C ILE A 68 9.05 9.06 -8.92
N TYR A 69 9.00 10.32 -8.48
CA TYR A 69 7.74 10.93 -8.02
C TYR A 69 6.72 11.09 -9.15
N ALA A 70 7.16 11.37 -10.38
CA ALA A 70 6.27 11.42 -11.54
C ALA A 70 5.64 10.04 -11.78
N ALA A 71 6.43 8.96 -11.71
CA ALA A 71 5.93 7.60 -11.83
C ALA A 71 4.93 7.24 -10.72
N LEU A 72 5.25 7.54 -9.45
CA LEU A 72 4.35 7.29 -8.31
C LEU A 72 3.04 8.07 -8.37
N ASN A 73 3.06 9.24 -9.03
CA ASN A 73 1.89 10.11 -9.17
C ASN A 73 1.16 9.97 -10.51
N LEU A 74 1.68 9.18 -11.45
CA LEU A 74 1.23 9.12 -12.85
C LEU A 74 -0.28 8.90 -12.94
N TYR A 75 -0.77 7.75 -12.45
CA TYR A 75 -2.18 7.41 -12.54
C TYR A 75 -3.07 8.31 -11.68
N ARG A 76 -2.61 8.70 -10.48
CA ARG A 76 -3.36 9.63 -9.62
C ARG A 76 -3.57 10.97 -10.32
N ASN A 77 -2.55 11.48 -11.02
CA ASN A 77 -2.64 12.73 -11.76
C ASN A 77 -3.64 12.62 -12.92
N CYS A 78 -3.59 11.54 -13.71
CA CYS A 78 -4.57 11.32 -14.79
C CYS A 78 -5.99 11.10 -14.27
N PHE A 79 -6.18 10.58 -13.05
CA PHE A 79 -7.52 10.42 -12.46
C PHE A 79 -8.11 11.73 -11.92
N LYS A 80 -7.28 12.70 -11.51
CA LYS A 80 -7.73 13.95 -10.86
C LYS A 80 -7.72 15.17 -11.77
N HIS A 81 -6.96 15.14 -12.86
CA HIS A 81 -6.82 16.25 -13.80
C HIS A 81 -7.22 15.78 -15.20
N VAL A 82 -7.90 16.68 -15.93
CA VAL A 82 -8.19 16.50 -17.35
C VAL A 82 -7.32 17.49 -18.10
N GLY A 83 -6.58 17.03 -19.11
CA GLY A 83 -5.80 17.89 -20.00
C GLY A 83 -6.61 19.08 -20.54
N ASP A 84 -6.01 20.27 -20.46
CA ASP A 84 -6.58 21.53 -20.93
C ASP A 84 -6.45 21.71 -22.45
N THR A 85 -5.57 20.92 -23.08
CA THR A 85 -5.38 20.84 -24.53
C THR A 85 -5.74 19.46 -25.08
N GLU A 86 -6.01 19.38 -26.38
CA GLU A 86 -6.30 18.10 -27.04
C GLU A 86 -5.10 17.14 -27.00
N ALA A 87 -3.88 17.67 -27.14
CA ALA A 87 -2.66 16.89 -27.01
C ALA A 87 -2.53 16.30 -25.60
N ALA A 88 -2.73 17.11 -24.56
CA ALA A 88 -2.69 16.64 -23.18
C ALA A 88 -3.75 15.57 -22.89
N ARG A 89 -4.99 15.74 -23.39
CA ARG A 89 -6.04 14.72 -23.24
C ARG A 89 -5.69 13.39 -23.92
N LYS A 90 -5.03 13.44 -25.08
CA LYS A 90 -4.57 12.24 -25.76
C LYS A 90 -3.48 11.52 -24.97
N ASP A 91 -2.54 12.26 -24.39
CA ASP A 91 -1.48 11.70 -23.56
C ASP A 91 -2.02 11.12 -22.23
N ASP A 92 -3.00 11.79 -21.61
CA ASP A 92 -3.73 11.26 -20.46
C ASP A 92 -4.42 9.94 -20.82
N GLN A 93 -5.12 9.88 -21.95
CA GLN A 93 -5.80 8.65 -22.40
C GLN A 93 -4.82 7.49 -22.61
N LEU A 94 -3.65 7.75 -23.22
CA LEU A 94 -2.60 6.72 -23.37
C LEU A 94 -2.11 6.17 -22.03
N THR A 95 -2.11 7.00 -20.98
CA THR A 95 -1.76 6.58 -19.62
C THR A 95 -2.89 5.76 -19.00
N LEU A 96 -4.14 6.20 -19.15
CA LEU A 96 -5.31 5.48 -18.67
C LEU A 96 -5.45 4.10 -19.31
N ASP A 97 -5.16 3.98 -20.61
CA ASP A 97 -5.19 2.71 -21.35
C ASP A 97 -4.16 1.68 -20.83
N GLN A 98 -3.12 2.14 -20.12
CA GLN A 98 -2.09 1.31 -19.51
C GLN A 98 -2.33 1.03 -18.02
N PHE A 99 -3.40 1.57 -17.44
CA PHE A 99 -3.72 1.31 -16.04
C PHE A 99 -4.32 -0.09 -15.88
N ASP A 100 -3.76 -0.84 -14.94
CA ASP A 100 -4.27 -2.14 -14.52
C ASP A 100 -4.14 -2.29 -13.00
N ASP A 101 -4.84 -3.27 -12.45
CA ASP A 101 -4.86 -3.53 -11.01
C ASP A 101 -3.50 -3.94 -10.41
N THR A 102 -2.53 -4.37 -11.24
CA THR A 102 -1.18 -4.70 -10.74
C THR A 102 -0.44 -3.44 -10.27
N LYS A 103 -0.85 -2.24 -10.70
CA LYS A 103 -0.24 -0.99 -10.27
C LYS A 103 -0.60 -0.63 -8.82
N ASN A 104 -1.76 -1.09 -8.33
CA ASN A 104 -2.23 -0.82 -6.98
C ASN A 104 -1.34 -1.44 -5.91
N GLU A 105 -0.86 -2.67 -6.12
CA GLU A 105 -0.17 -3.43 -5.05
C GLU A 105 1.14 -2.79 -4.60
N TYR A 106 1.91 -2.23 -5.52
CA TYR A 106 3.18 -1.56 -5.20
C TYR A 106 2.93 -0.27 -4.42
N LEU A 107 1.93 0.51 -4.82
CA LEU A 107 1.58 1.75 -4.12
C LEU A 107 1.05 1.45 -2.71
N LEU A 108 0.19 0.44 -2.59
CA LEU A 108 -0.32 -0.05 -1.32
C LEU A 108 0.82 -0.53 -0.40
N TYR A 109 1.76 -1.31 -0.94
CA TYR A 109 2.94 -1.78 -0.20
C TYR A 109 3.79 -0.61 0.32
N VAL A 110 4.10 0.38 -0.54
CA VAL A 110 4.82 1.60 -0.13
C VAL A 110 4.10 2.33 1.02
N CYS A 111 2.77 2.44 0.97
CA CYS A 111 2.00 3.06 2.04
C CYS A 111 2.10 2.27 3.35
N VAL A 112 1.99 0.94 3.30
CA VAL A 112 2.12 0.08 4.49
C VAL A 112 3.52 0.18 5.09
N GLU A 113 4.55 0.19 4.26
CA GLU A 113 5.94 0.35 4.67
C GLU A 113 6.16 1.69 5.39
N ASP A 114 5.64 2.80 4.86
CA ASP A 114 5.70 4.11 5.53
C ASP A 114 4.89 4.13 6.83
N TYR A 115 3.70 3.50 6.85
CA TYR A 115 2.90 3.38 8.07
C TYR A 115 3.66 2.66 9.18
N LEU A 116 4.27 1.51 8.87
CA LEU A 116 5.06 0.72 9.81
C LEU A 116 6.30 1.47 10.31
N ARG A 117 7.00 2.21 9.45
CA ARG A 117 8.12 3.08 9.87
C ARG A 117 7.68 4.16 10.84
N LEU A 118 6.47 4.70 10.65
CA LEU A 118 5.93 5.78 11.46
C LEU A 118 5.41 5.31 12.84
N ARG A 119 4.82 4.12 12.89
CA ARG A 119 4.04 3.62 14.04
C ARG A 119 4.65 2.42 14.75
N GLU A 120 5.54 1.67 14.09
CA GLU A 120 6.13 0.41 14.56
C GLU A 120 5.12 -0.72 14.85
N LYS A 121 3.82 -0.45 14.69
CA LYS A 121 2.69 -1.36 14.80
C LYS A 121 1.69 -1.06 13.69
N SER A 122 0.87 -2.03 13.30
CA SER A 122 -0.17 -1.81 12.27
C SER A 122 -1.40 -2.69 12.45
N PRO A 123 -2.55 -2.30 11.88
CA PRO A 123 -3.72 -3.16 11.81
C PRO A 123 -3.43 -4.46 11.06
N VAL A 124 -4.16 -5.53 11.40
CA VAL A 124 -4.03 -6.85 10.77
C VAL A 124 -4.12 -6.78 9.24
N ALA A 125 -5.03 -5.96 8.70
CA ALA A 125 -5.18 -5.78 7.25
C ALA A 125 -3.87 -5.32 6.55
N MET A 126 -3.11 -4.42 7.18
CA MET A 126 -1.82 -3.96 6.64
C MET A 126 -0.75 -5.04 6.75
N GLN A 127 -0.72 -5.79 7.85
CA GLN A 127 0.21 -6.92 8.04
C GLN A 127 -0.04 -8.02 6.97
N ILE A 128 -1.31 -8.35 6.72
CA ILE A 128 -1.68 -9.33 5.70
C ILE A 128 -1.34 -8.83 4.29
N LEU A 129 -1.58 -7.55 3.99
CA LEU A 129 -1.16 -6.96 2.71
C LEU A 129 0.36 -7.04 2.51
N GLN A 130 1.13 -6.69 3.53
CA GLN A 130 2.60 -6.77 3.49
C GLN A 130 3.07 -8.20 3.25
N ALA A 131 2.59 -9.15 4.04
CA ALA A 131 2.93 -10.56 3.90
C ALA A 131 2.51 -11.14 2.54
N TRP A 132 1.34 -10.76 2.04
CA TRP A 132 0.82 -11.15 0.73
C TRP A 132 1.71 -10.61 -0.40
N PHE A 133 2.13 -9.34 -0.32
CA PHE A 133 3.03 -8.73 -1.31
C PHE A 133 4.38 -9.42 -1.31
N CYS A 134 4.96 -9.65 -0.12
CA CYS A 134 6.25 -10.35 0.02
C CYS A 134 6.19 -11.81 -0.46
N ALA A 135 5.05 -12.49 -0.32
CA ALA A 135 4.87 -13.84 -0.87
C ALA A 135 4.79 -13.84 -2.40
N LEU A 136 4.14 -12.83 -2.98
CA LEU A 136 3.99 -12.68 -4.43
C LEU A 136 5.30 -12.28 -5.11
N HIS A 137 6.10 -11.44 -4.44
CA HIS A 137 7.36 -10.88 -4.93
C HIS A 137 8.55 -11.39 -4.11
N VAL A 138 8.59 -12.69 -3.84
CA VAL A 138 9.59 -13.32 -2.97
C VAL A 138 11.03 -13.10 -3.46
N GLU A 139 11.21 -12.91 -4.78
CA GLU A 139 12.48 -12.58 -5.41
C GLU A 139 13.03 -11.21 -5.03
N LEU A 140 12.19 -10.30 -4.51
CA LEU A 140 12.61 -9.00 -4.00
C LEU A 140 13.18 -9.08 -2.57
N LEU A 141 13.01 -10.22 -1.88
CA LEU A 141 13.48 -10.40 -0.52
C LEU A 141 14.95 -10.83 -0.50
N SER A 142 15.78 -10.10 0.25
CA SER A 142 17.18 -10.46 0.45
C SER A 142 17.37 -11.66 1.38
N GLN A 143 16.38 -11.99 2.20
CA GLN A 143 16.41 -13.08 3.19
C GLN A 143 15.50 -14.22 2.75
N GLN A 144 16.09 -15.33 2.30
CA GLN A 144 15.35 -16.49 1.81
C GLN A 144 14.43 -17.11 2.87
N GLU A 145 14.86 -17.13 4.14
CA GLU A 145 14.07 -17.66 5.26
C GLU A 145 12.74 -16.91 5.47
N LEU A 146 12.74 -15.58 5.30
CA LEU A 146 11.52 -14.77 5.36
C LEU A 146 10.58 -15.11 4.20
N GLY A 147 11.14 -15.31 3.01
CA GLY A 147 10.38 -15.74 1.83
C GLY A 147 9.61 -17.04 2.05
N GLU A 148 10.25 -18.04 2.68
CA GLU A 148 9.59 -19.31 3.01
C GLU A 148 8.42 -19.14 3.99
N ILE A 149 8.54 -18.24 4.96
CA ILE A 149 7.46 -17.95 5.91
C ILE A 149 6.24 -17.38 5.19
N PHE A 150 6.45 -16.40 4.30
CA PHE A 150 5.36 -15.80 3.54
C PHE A 150 4.73 -16.78 2.54
N LEU A 151 5.53 -17.61 1.86
CA LEU A 151 5.01 -18.64 0.95
C LEU A 151 4.20 -19.72 1.69
N LYS A 152 4.55 -20.05 2.94
CA LYS A 152 3.74 -20.96 3.78
C LYS A 152 2.37 -20.36 4.12
N ALA A 153 2.30 -19.04 4.30
CA ALA A 153 1.04 -18.34 4.54
C ALA A 153 0.16 -18.24 3.28
N PHE A 154 0.77 -18.19 2.08
CA PHE A 154 0.08 -18.10 0.79
C PHE A 154 0.57 -19.16 -0.22
N PRO A 155 0.22 -20.45 -0.02
CA PRO A 155 0.75 -21.52 -0.85
C PRO A 155 0.35 -21.37 -2.33
N GLY A 156 1.32 -21.43 -3.24
CA GLY A 156 1.10 -21.39 -4.69
C GLY A 156 0.69 -20.02 -5.25
N ILE A 157 0.83 -18.93 -4.47
CA ILE A 157 0.38 -17.59 -4.87
C ILE A 157 0.92 -17.11 -6.22
N GLY A 158 2.17 -17.46 -6.57
CA GLY A 158 2.79 -17.07 -7.84
C GLY A 158 2.17 -17.72 -9.09
N GLU A 159 1.47 -18.85 -8.94
CA GLU A 159 0.82 -19.58 -10.04
C GLU A 159 -0.67 -19.23 -10.19
N MET A 160 -1.21 -18.49 -9.21
CA MET A 160 -2.62 -18.12 -9.17
C MET A 160 -2.92 -16.96 -10.12
N SER A 161 -4.13 -16.96 -10.70
CA SER A 161 -4.68 -15.76 -11.33
C SER A 161 -4.79 -14.61 -10.33
N ARG A 162 -4.82 -13.37 -10.81
CA ARG A 162 -4.90 -12.17 -9.96
C ARG A 162 -6.05 -12.22 -8.95
N SER A 163 -7.25 -12.57 -9.39
CA SER A 163 -8.42 -12.69 -8.52
C SER A 163 -8.28 -13.83 -7.50
N GLN A 164 -7.57 -14.92 -7.83
CA GLN A 164 -7.23 -15.98 -6.87
C GLN A 164 -6.21 -15.49 -5.82
N GLN A 165 -5.18 -14.75 -6.23
CA GLN A 165 -4.18 -14.17 -5.32
C GLN A 165 -4.87 -13.28 -4.28
N LYS A 166 -5.73 -12.35 -4.72
CA LYS A 166 -6.49 -11.46 -3.85
C LYS A 166 -7.43 -12.21 -2.91
N ARG A 167 -8.18 -13.19 -3.43
CA ARG A 167 -9.05 -14.06 -2.60
C ARG A 167 -8.27 -14.84 -1.56
N GLY A 168 -7.04 -15.28 -1.86
CA GLY A 168 -6.13 -15.88 -0.88
C GLY A 168 -5.79 -14.91 0.25
N GLY A 169 -5.41 -13.69 -0.10
CA GLY A 169 -5.21 -12.58 0.85
C GLY A 169 -6.43 -12.31 1.75
N LEU A 170 -7.61 -12.18 1.14
CA LEU A 170 -8.88 -11.98 1.84
C LEU A 170 -9.21 -13.15 2.77
N GLY A 171 -8.95 -14.39 2.34
CA GLY A 171 -9.15 -15.59 3.15
C GLY A 171 -8.30 -15.60 4.41
N VAL A 172 -7.02 -15.21 4.28
CA VAL A 172 -6.11 -15.06 5.44
C VAL A 172 -6.56 -13.91 6.34
N LEU A 173 -6.95 -12.77 5.78
CA LEU A 173 -7.47 -11.63 6.56
C LEU A 173 -8.67 -12.04 7.41
N ARG A 174 -9.67 -12.69 6.81
CA ARG A 174 -10.88 -13.17 7.51
C ARG A 174 -10.58 -14.21 8.58
N LYS A 175 -9.56 -15.05 8.38
CA LYS A 175 -9.12 -16.02 9.38
C LYS A 175 -8.63 -15.33 10.66
N PHE A 176 -7.97 -14.17 10.52
CA PHE A 176 -7.32 -13.48 11.64
C PHE A 176 -8.11 -12.28 12.18
N GLU A 177 -9.22 -11.90 11.54
CA GLU A 177 -10.05 -10.76 11.95
C GLU A 177 -10.52 -10.83 13.41
N ASN A 178 -10.72 -12.04 13.93
CA ASN A 178 -11.17 -12.29 15.31
C ASN A 178 -10.17 -13.14 16.12
N ASP A 179 -8.93 -13.27 15.66
CA ASP A 179 -7.90 -14.03 16.38
C ASP A 179 -7.44 -13.25 17.62
N THR A 180 -7.98 -13.60 18.78
CA THR A 180 -7.65 -12.94 20.05
C THR A 180 -6.16 -12.94 20.39
N THR A 181 -5.41 -13.95 19.95
CA THR A 181 -3.97 -14.04 20.20
C THR A 181 -3.26 -12.95 19.39
N LEU A 182 -3.52 -12.89 18.09
CA LEU A 182 -2.95 -11.87 17.21
C LEU A 182 -3.37 -10.45 17.61
N LEU A 183 -4.65 -10.27 17.92
CA LEU A 183 -5.21 -8.97 18.31
C LEU A 183 -4.68 -8.45 19.65
N SER A 184 -4.19 -9.35 20.51
CA SER A 184 -3.54 -8.99 21.77
C SER A 184 -2.03 -8.76 21.66
N HIS A 185 -1.44 -9.02 20.48
CA HIS A 185 -0.01 -8.87 20.26
C HIS A 185 0.38 -7.38 20.30
N PRO A 186 1.50 -7.00 20.96
CA PRO A 186 1.91 -5.59 21.09
C PRO A 186 2.12 -4.88 19.75
N ASP A 187 2.54 -5.60 18.72
CA ASP A 187 2.78 -5.05 17.37
C ASP A 187 1.49 -4.98 16.52
N THR A 188 0.36 -5.50 17.04
CA THR A 188 -0.94 -5.40 16.37
C THR A 188 -1.68 -4.18 16.87
N GLU A 189 -1.91 -3.24 15.96
CA GLU A 189 -2.71 -2.07 16.26
C GLU A 189 -4.21 -2.45 16.29
N PRO A 190 -4.98 -1.98 17.30
CA PRO A 190 -6.41 -2.22 17.34
C PRO A 190 -7.15 -1.53 16.20
N ALA A 191 -8.29 -2.09 15.79
CA ALA A 191 -9.13 -1.52 14.73
C ALA A 191 -9.56 -0.08 15.07
N ILE A 192 -9.93 0.15 16.33
CA ILE A 192 -10.26 1.47 16.88
C ILE A 192 -9.07 1.96 17.70
N LEU A 193 -8.54 3.13 17.32
CA LEU A 193 -7.45 3.74 18.05
C LEU A 193 -7.94 4.41 19.33
N PRO A 194 -7.19 4.30 20.45
CA PRO A 194 -7.40 5.15 21.61
C PRO A 194 -7.13 6.63 21.28
N ASP A 195 -7.78 7.55 22.00
CA ASP A 195 -7.67 8.99 21.74
C ASP A 195 -6.22 9.52 21.79
N ASP A 196 -5.36 8.92 22.62
CA ASP A 196 -3.97 9.32 22.80
C ASP A 196 -3.03 8.89 21.65
N ASP A 197 -3.50 7.98 20.78
CA ASP A 197 -2.69 7.32 19.75
C ASP A 197 -2.88 7.95 18.35
N CYS A 198 -3.55 9.10 18.29
CA CYS A 198 -4.00 9.78 17.07
C CYS A 198 -3.02 10.86 16.52
N GLY A 199 -1.87 11.05 17.19
CA GLY A 199 -0.86 12.09 16.94
C GLY A 199 0.45 11.55 16.40
#